data_AF-A0A7W1FX33-F1
#
_entry.id   AF-A0A7W1FX33-F1
#
_cell.length_a   1.000
_cell.length_b   1.000
_cell.length_c   1.000
_cell.angle_alpha   90.00
_cell.angle_beta   90.00
_cell.angle_gamma   90.00
#
_symmetry.space_group_name_H-M   'P 1'
#
loop_
_entity.id
_entity.type
_entity.pdbx_description
1 polymer ?
#
loop_
_entity_poly.entity_id
_entity_poly.type
_entity_poly.pdbx_seq_one_letter_code
_entity_poly.pdbx_strand_id
1 'polypeptide(L)'
;MVNKNRIIFRADGNLIAGYGHVIRALSLASMLRKKYNCIFIIQDPDDFLRAQIKRNCDKIIEITASKDLVKESIKVSEEII
;
A
#
# COMPACT_ATOMS: atom_id res chain seq x y z
N MET A 1 6.83 23.57 -8.26
CA MET A 1 6.18 22.54 -7.42
C MET A 1 7.29 21.73 -6.76
N VAL A 2 7.35 21.66 -5.43
CA VAL A 2 8.39 20.85 -4.75
C VAL A 2 8.11 19.38 -5.01
N ASN A 3 9.06 18.68 -5.63
CA ASN A 3 8.96 17.25 -5.84
C ASN A 3 9.05 16.58 -4.46
N LYS A 4 7.93 16.05 -3.95
CA LYS A 4 7.90 15.36 -2.67
C LYS A 4 8.58 14.00 -2.85
N ASN A 5 9.49 13.64 -1.94
CA ASN A 5 10.05 12.30 -1.90
C ASN A 5 8.93 11.25 -1.77
N ARG A 6 9.13 10.08 -2.37
CA ARG A 6 8.17 8.97 -2.37
C ARG A 6 8.37 8.11 -1.11
N ILE A 7 7.28 7.69 -0.49
CA ILE A 7 7.27 6.64 0.55
C ILE A 7 6.30 5.56 0.12
N ILE A 8 6.74 4.31 0.22
CA ILE A 8 6.00 3.15 -0.25
C ILE A 8 5.68 2.27 0.95
N PHE A 9 4.38 2.04 1.15
CA PHE A 9 3.87 1.14 2.16
C PHE A 9 3.47 -0.17 1.49
N ARG A 10 3.91 -1.29 2.07
CA ARG A 10 3.50 -2.63 1.64
C ARG A 10 2.96 -3.36 2.86
N ALA A 11 1.67 -3.67 2.83
CA ALA A 11 1.03 -4.49 3.85
C ALA A 11 -0.20 -5.19 3.26
N ASP A 12 -0.45 -6.41 3.70
CA ASP A 12 -1.68 -7.14 3.41
C ASP A 12 -2.55 -7.27 4.64
N GLY A 13 -3.84 -7.48 4.36
CA GLY A 13 -4.83 -7.84 5.34
C GLY A 13 -6.04 -8.39 4.61
N ASN A 14 -6.70 -9.35 5.24
CA ASN A 14 -7.97 -9.91 4.77
C ASN A 14 -8.87 -10.17 5.97
N LEU A 15 -10.11 -10.59 5.73
CA LEU A 15 -11.09 -10.86 6.79
C LEU A 15 -10.64 -11.96 7.78
N ILE A 16 -9.71 -12.84 7.37
CA ILE A 16 -9.24 -13.97 8.19
C ILE A 16 -8.05 -13.55 9.08
N ALA A 17 -7.05 -12.88 8.49
CA ALA A 17 -5.84 -12.41 9.19
C ALA A 17 -6.07 -11.09 9.96
N GLY A 18 -7.15 -10.39 9.66
CA GLY A 18 -7.46 -9.07 10.19
C GLY A 18 -6.70 -7.94 9.48
N TYR A 19 -7.13 -6.70 9.74
CA TYR A 19 -6.61 -5.51 9.07
C TYR A 19 -5.53 -4.75 9.86
N GLY A 20 -5.06 -5.30 10.99
CA GLY A 20 -4.20 -4.57 11.93
C GLY A 20 -2.90 -4.03 11.31
N HIS A 21 -2.28 -4.76 10.38
CA HIS A 21 -1.09 -4.29 9.66
C HIS A 21 -1.42 -3.14 8.70
N VAL A 22 -2.53 -3.27 7.95
CA VAL A 22 -2.97 -2.25 6.99
C VAL A 22 -3.38 -0.96 7.72
N ILE A 23 -4.17 -1.05 8.79
CA ILE A 23 -4.61 0.13 9.56
C ILE A 23 -3.42 0.89 10.18
N ARG A 24 -2.41 0.18 10.72
CA ARG A 24 -1.20 0.82 11.24
C ARG A 24 -0.42 1.56 10.15
N ALA A 25 -0.26 0.93 8.99
CA ALA A 25 0.41 1.56 7.84
C ALA A 25 -0.37 2.79 7.34
N LEU A 26 -1.70 2.71 7.26
CA LEU A 26 -2.56 3.84 6.87
C LEU A 26 -2.49 5.01 7.86
N SER A 27 -2.45 4.72 9.16
CA SER A 27 -2.27 5.74 10.18
C SER A 27 -0.95 6.51 9.96
N LEU A 28 0.14 5.79 9.71
CA LEU A 28 1.44 6.40 9.41
C LEU A 28 1.41 7.19 8.08
N ALA A 29 0.79 6.66 7.03
CA ALA A 29 0.62 7.36 5.76
C ALA A 29 -0.15 8.68 5.93
N SER A 30 -1.20 8.69 6.77
CA SER A 30 -1.99 9.89 7.06
C SER A 30 -1.17 11.02 7.67
N MET A 31 -0.17 10.67 8.49
CA MET A 31 0.77 11.63 9.10
C MET A 31 1.79 12.16 8.08
N LEU A 32 2.20 11.33 7.12
CA LEU A 32 3.29 11.62 6.18
C LEU A 32 2.84 12.26 4.86
N ARG A 33 1.60 12.06 4.40
CA ARG A 33 1.08 12.54 3.09
C ARG A 33 1.20 14.05 2.86
N LYS A 34 1.26 14.85 3.94
CA LYS A 34 1.49 16.30 3.82
C LYS A 34 2.88 16.62 3.26
N LYS A 35 3.88 15.79 3.53
CA LYS A 35 5.29 16.01 3.17
C LYS A 35 5.80 15.06 2.07
N TYR A 36 5.22 13.87 1.95
CA TYR A 36 5.67 12.82 1.03
C TYR A 36 4.56 12.46 0.04
N ASN A 37 4.94 11.87 -1.10
CA ASN A 37 4.01 11.18 -1.98
C ASN A 37 3.90 9.73 -1.50
N CYS A 38 2.77 9.38 -0.91
CA CYS A 38 2.54 8.08 -0.27
C CYS A 38 1.90 7.12 -1.26
N ILE A 39 2.56 6.00 -1.53
CA ILE A 39 2.10 4.92 -2.40
C ILE A 39 1.83 3.70 -1.51
N PHE A 40 0.70 3.04 -1.71
CA PHE A 40 0.36 1.82 -0.96
C PHE A 40 0.24 0.63 -1.90
N ILE A 41 0.90 -0.47 -1.54
CA ILE A 41 0.89 -1.73 -2.28
C ILE A 41 0.19 -2.79 -1.43
N ILE A 42 -0.83 -3.44 -2.00
CA ILE A 42 -1.67 -4.40 -1.29
C ILE A 42 -2.13 -5.53 -2.20
N GLN A 43 -2.24 -6.74 -1.65
CA GLN A 43 -2.83 -7.88 -2.33
C GLN A 43 -4.34 -7.87 -2.25
N ASP A 44 -5.00 -8.03 -3.40
CA ASP A 44 -6.44 -8.28 -3.56
C ASP A 44 -7.34 -7.58 -2.51
N PRO A 45 -7.26 -6.24 -2.37
CA PRO A 45 -7.98 -5.55 -1.32
C PRO A 45 -9.49 -5.57 -1.59
N ASP A 46 -10.26 -5.82 -0.53
CA ASP A 46 -11.70 -5.56 -0.55
C ASP A 46 -12.00 -4.05 -0.71
N ASP A 47 -13.25 -3.74 -0.99
CA ASP A 47 -13.70 -2.37 -1.24
C ASP A 47 -13.47 -1.44 -0.04
N PHE A 48 -13.55 -1.97 1.18
CA PHE A 48 -13.30 -1.20 2.39
C PHE A 48 -11.85 -0.74 2.44
N LEU A 49 -10.89 -1.68 2.33
CA LEU A 49 -9.46 -1.36 2.33
C LEU A 49 -9.08 -0.44 1.17
N ARG A 50 -9.60 -0.72 -0.02
CA ARG A 50 -9.39 0.11 -1.22
C ARG A 50 -9.83 1.56 -0.97
N ALA A 51 -10.99 1.76 -0.36
CA ALA A 51 -11.48 3.09 -0.02
C ALA A 51 -10.61 3.78 1.05
N GLN A 52 -10.18 3.07 2.09
CA GLN A 52 -9.32 3.64 3.13
C GLN A 52 -7.94 4.04 2.59
N ILE A 53 -7.35 3.22 1.71
CA ILE A 53 -6.06 3.52 1.08
C ILE A 53 -6.16 4.78 0.21
N LYS A 54 -7.16 4.86 -0.67
CA LYS A 54 -7.34 6.02 -1.57
C LYS A 54 -7.56 7.34 -0.82
N ARG A 55 -8.03 7.30 0.43
CA ARG A 55 -8.17 8.51 1.27
C ARG A 55 -6.86 8.99 1.89
N ASN A 56 -5.91 8.09 2.12
CA ASN A 56 -4.70 8.37 2.89
C ASN A 56 -3.42 8.39 2.04
N CYS A 57 -3.46 7.82 0.84
CA CYS A 57 -2.32 7.68 -0.06
C CYS A 57 -2.63 8.30 -1.43
N ASP A 58 -1.59 8.79 -2.10
CA ASP A 58 -1.66 9.43 -3.42
C ASP A 58 -1.82 8.39 -4.55
N LYS A 59 -1.34 7.16 -4.34
CA LYS A 59 -1.48 6.03 -5.28
C LYS A 59 -1.71 4.71 -4.54
N ILE A 60 -2.51 3.84 -5.14
CA ILE A 60 -2.65 2.43 -4.76
C ILE A 60 -2.12 1.56 -5.90
N ILE A 61 -1.38 0.52 -5.56
CA ILE A 61 -0.92 -0.54 -6.47
C ILE A 61 -1.49 -1.84 -5.94
N GLU A 62 -2.30 -2.49 -6.76
CA GLU A 62 -2.94 -3.75 -6.40
C GLU A 62 -2.22 -4.89 -7.10
N ILE A 63 -1.83 -5.87 -6.30
CA ILE A 63 -1.15 -7.06 -6.80
C ILE A 63 -2.04 -8.28 -6.54
N THR A 64 -2.02 -9.22 -7.48
CA THR A 64 -2.70 -10.50 -7.31
C THR A 64 -1.94 -11.36 -6.31
N ALA A 65 -2.66 -12.02 -5.40
CA ALA A 65 -2.06 -12.94 -4.45
C ALA A 65 -1.21 -14.02 -5.14
N SER A 66 0.01 -14.20 -4.65
CA SER A 66 0.95 -15.21 -5.11
C SER A 66 1.36 -16.09 -3.95
N LYS A 67 1.47 -17.41 -4.17
CA LYS A 67 2.12 -18.32 -3.21
C LYS A 67 3.64 -18.27 -3.31
N ASP A 68 4.17 -17.68 -4.39
CA ASP A 68 5.59 -17.45 -4.62
C ASP A 68 5.95 -16.01 -4.24
N LEU A 69 6.52 -15.87 -3.05
CA LEU A 69 6.91 -14.59 -2.47
C LEU A 69 8.12 -13.96 -3.19
N VAL A 70 8.98 -14.78 -3.80
CA VAL A 70 10.16 -14.28 -4.54
C VAL A 70 9.66 -13.61 -5.82
N LYS A 71 8.82 -14.29 -6.59
CA LYS A 71 8.20 -13.73 -7.79
C LYS A 71 7.36 -12.48 -7.48
N GLU A 72 6.66 -12.48 -6.36
CA GLU A 72 5.92 -11.31 -5.90
C GLU A 72 6.84 -10.11 -5.64
N SER A 73 7.95 -10.31 -4.90
CA SER A 73 8.88 -9.23 -4.58
C SER A 73 9.52 -8.59 -5.83
N ILE A 74 9.76 -9.39 -6.87
CA ILE A 74 10.22 -8.90 -8.18
C ILE A 74 9.15 -8.02 -8.81
N LYS A 75 7.90 -8.50 -8.89
CA LYS A 75 6.78 -7.75 -9.46
C LYS A 75 6.52 -6.44 -8.72
N VAL A 76 6.61 -6.45 -7.40
CA VAL A 76 6.50 -5.23 -6.57
C VAL A 76 7.60 -4.23 -6.94
N SER A 77 8.82 -4.69 -7.20
CA SER A 77 9.93 -3.80 -7.58
C SER A 77 9.70 -3.17 -8.95
N GLU A 78 9.15 -3.91 -9.91
CA GLU A 78 8.82 -3.42 -11.26
C GLU A 78 7.76 -2.30 -11.25
N GLU A 79 6.82 -2.34 -10.29
CA GLU A 79 5.77 -1.32 -10.15
C GLU A 79 6.25 -0.02 -9.48
N ILE A 80 7.46 -0.04 -8.90
CA ILE A 80 8.03 1.05 -8.08
C ILE A 80 9.06 1.89 -8.85
N ILE A 81 9.87 1.22 -9.68
CA ILE A 81 10.97 1.82 -10.46
C ILE A 81 10.39 2.69 -11.58
#